data_AF-A0A9E1WEV4-F1
#
_entry.id   AF-A0A9E1WEV4-F1
#
_cell.length_a   1.000
_cell.length_b   1.000
_cell.length_c   1.000
_cell.angle_alpha   90.00
_cell.angle_beta   90.00
_cell.angle_gamma   90.00
#
_symmetry.space_group_name_H-M   'P 1'
#
loop_
_entity.id
_entity.type
_entity.pdbx_description
1 polymer ?
#
loop_
_entity_poly.entity_id
_entity_poly.type
_entity_poly.pdbx_seq_one_letter_code
_entity_poly.pdbx_strand_id
1 'polypeptide(L)'
;MKTPIANEKLDSILAKVEKKGAAAPKLIEDLKELRVIALEEGDPLVVKILRLTYEFIEDKKSFNVQAQYEEDEEGNEYPLEIEDKENLLYLLSLLKDAEHKINREEIKDYRTVIKEALY
;
A
#
# COMPACT_ATOMS: atom_id res chain seq x y z
N MET A 1 3.11 5.76 -8.79
CA MET A 1 4.33 5.56 -9.57
C MET A 1 4.10 6.20 -10.92
N LYS A 2 4.93 7.17 -11.27
CA LYS A 2 4.74 8.02 -12.46
C LYS A 2 5.58 7.57 -13.65
N THR A 3 6.71 6.93 -13.37
CA THR A 3 7.68 6.52 -14.39
C THR A 3 7.58 5.04 -14.75
N PRO A 4 8.00 4.63 -15.96
CA PRO A 4 8.08 3.21 -16.31
C PRO A 4 8.97 2.40 -15.36
N ILE A 5 10.13 2.96 -14.98
CA ILE A 5 11.09 2.33 -14.06
C ILE A 5 10.44 2.05 -12.70
N ALA A 6 9.69 3.02 -12.18
CA ALA A 6 8.93 2.86 -10.95
C ALA A 6 7.88 1.75 -11.05
N ASN A 7 7.14 1.71 -12.15
CA ASN A 7 6.10 0.70 -12.38
C ASN A 7 6.69 -0.71 -12.57
N GLU A 8 7.80 -0.87 -13.28
CA GLU A 8 8.51 -2.15 -13.41
C GLU A 8 8.97 -2.68 -12.04
N LYS A 9 9.49 -1.79 -11.19
CA LYS A 9 9.87 -2.16 -9.83
C LYS A 9 8.66 -2.55 -8.98
N LEU A 10 7.57 -1.80 -9.09
CA LEU A 10 6.32 -2.12 -8.41
C LEU A 10 5.75 -3.48 -8.87
N ASP A 11 5.81 -3.79 -10.17
CA ASP A 11 5.39 -5.09 -10.71
C ASP A 11 6.23 -6.25 -10.15
N SER A 12 7.54 -6.05 -10.00
CA SER A 12 8.41 -7.04 -9.36
C SER A 12 8.00 -7.29 -7.89
N ILE A 13 7.63 -6.23 -7.17
CA ILE A 13 7.17 -6.32 -5.78
C ILE A 13 5.82 -7.06 -5.72
N LEU A 14 4.86 -6.69 -6.57
CA LEU A 14 3.56 -7.35 -6.65
C LEU A 14 3.72 -8.85 -6.90
N ALA A 15 4.58 -9.25 -7.85
CA ALA A 15 4.83 -10.66 -8.12
C ALA A 15 5.45 -11.44 -6.94
N LYS A 16 6.22 -10.77 -6.07
CA LYS A 16 6.75 -11.36 -4.83
C LYS A 16 5.67 -11.49 -3.77
N VAL A 17 4.87 -10.44 -3.57
CA VAL A 17 3.76 -10.41 -2.60
C VAL A 17 2.69 -11.44 -2.99
N GLU A 18 2.38 -11.61 -4.28
CA GLU A 18 1.42 -12.62 -4.75
C GLU A 18 1.79 -14.04 -4.26
N LYS A 19 3.09 -14.36 -4.22
CA LYS A 19 3.57 -15.70 -3.86
C LYS A 19 3.69 -15.93 -2.36
N LYS A 20 3.95 -14.87 -1.59
CA LYS A 20 4.46 -14.99 -0.20
C LYS A 20 3.87 -13.95 0.78
N GLY A 21 3.02 -13.05 0.31
CA GLY A 21 2.46 -11.94 1.10
C GLY A 21 3.54 -11.08 1.75
N ALA A 22 3.25 -10.63 2.98
CA ALA A 22 4.17 -9.86 3.81
C ALA A 22 5.48 -10.62 4.15
N ALA A 23 5.51 -11.95 4.01
CA ALA A 23 6.70 -12.78 4.22
C ALA A 23 7.58 -12.90 2.97
N ALA A 24 7.32 -12.13 1.92
CA ALA A 24 8.13 -12.15 0.71
C ALA A 24 9.60 -11.77 0.96
N PRO A 25 10.57 -12.54 0.45
CA PRO A 25 11.99 -12.24 0.66
C PRO A 25 12.37 -10.85 0.13
N LYS A 26 13.10 -10.08 0.95
CA LYS A 26 13.57 -8.72 0.64
C LYS A 26 12.47 -7.66 0.42
N LEU A 27 11.21 -7.97 0.76
CA LEU A 27 10.09 -7.03 0.55
C LEU A 27 10.35 -5.64 1.17
N ILE A 28 10.87 -5.59 2.39
CA ILE A 28 11.19 -4.34 3.08
C ILE A 28 12.24 -3.52 2.32
N GLU A 29 13.30 -4.16 1.82
CA GLU A 29 14.34 -3.50 1.02
C GLU A 29 13.73 -2.98 -0.30
N ASP A 30 12.90 -3.79 -0.96
CA ASP A 30 12.25 -3.39 -2.20
C ASP A 30 11.33 -2.17 -2.02
N LEU A 31 10.56 -2.12 -0.93
CA LEU A 31 9.69 -0.99 -0.59
C LEU A 31 10.48 0.27 -0.24
N LYS A 32 11.61 0.14 0.47
CA LYS A 32 12.53 1.24 0.78
C LYS A 32 13.14 1.83 -0.49
N GLU A 33 13.56 1.00 -1.43
CA GLU A 33 14.06 1.45 -2.73
C GLU A 33 12.96 2.07 -3.60
N LEU A 34 11.75 1.48 -3.65
CA LEU A 34 10.63 2.07 -4.39
C LEU A 34 10.26 3.45 -3.84
N ARG A 35 10.39 3.65 -2.53
CA ARG A 35 10.20 4.95 -1.88
C ARG A 35 11.22 5.99 -2.31
N VAL A 36 12.46 5.61 -2.58
CA VAL A 36 13.48 6.53 -3.12
C VAL A 36 13.03 7.05 -4.49
N ILE A 37 12.54 6.16 -5.35
CA ILE A 37 12.01 6.56 -6.66
C ILE A 37 10.78 7.47 -6.49
N ALA A 38 9.85 7.15 -5.59
CA ALA A 38 8.69 8.00 -5.31
C ALA A 38 9.07 9.41 -4.81
N LEU A 39 10.20 9.54 -4.10
CA LEU A 39 10.74 10.82 -3.65
C LEU A 39 11.24 11.66 -4.83
N GLU A 40 11.92 11.02 -5.79
CA GLU A 40 12.36 11.67 -7.04
C GLU A 40 11.16 12.07 -7.92
N GLU A 41 10.08 11.28 -7.92
CA GLU A 41 8.82 11.58 -8.61
C GLU A 41 8.01 12.73 -7.95
N GLY A 42 8.45 13.21 -6.79
CA GLY A 42 7.84 14.32 -6.08
C GLY A 42 6.43 14.03 -5.57
N ASP A 43 6.10 12.77 -5.27
CA ASP A 43 4.79 12.40 -4.73
C ASP A 43 4.84 12.15 -3.21
N PRO A 44 4.53 13.15 -2.36
CA PRO A 44 4.67 13.02 -0.92
C PRO A 44 3.70 12.01 -0.30
N LEU A 45 2.54 11.76 -0.92
CA LEU A 45 1.60 10.75 -0.43
C LEU A 45 2.17 9.35 -0.66
N VAL A 46 2.67 9.08 -1.87
CA VAL A 46 3.28 7.78 -2.21
C VAL A 46 4.53 7.52 -1.36
N VAL A 47 5.38 8.53 -1.16
CA VAL A 47 6.55 8.44 -0.25
C VAL A 47 6.13 8.09 1.18
N LYS A 48 5.03 8.68 1.65
CA LYS A 48 4.53 8.46 3.01
C LYS A 48 3.92 7.08 3.17
N ILE A 49 3.06 6.65 2.24
CA ILE A 49 2.39 5.35 2.36
C ILE A 49 3.41 4.22 2.26
N LEU A 50 4.36 4.26 1.31
CA LEU A 50 5.42 3.24 1.19
C LEU A 50 6.22 3.12 2.49
N ARG A 51 6.51 4.25 3.14
CA ARG A 51 7.16 4.27 4.45
C ARG A 51 6.34 3.56 5.52
N LEU A 52 5.08 3.96 5.67
CA LEU A 52 4.19 3.38 6.67
C LEU A 52 3.98 1.89 6.43
N THR A 53 3.83 1.46 5.17
CA THR A 53 3.67 0.06 4.80
C THR A 53 4.86 -0.79 5.24
N TYR A 54 6.10 -0.38 4.95
CA TYR A 54 7.25 -1.18 5.40
C TYR A 54 7.45 -1.10 6.93
N GLU A 55 7.17 0.04 7.58
CA GLU A 55 7.25 0.18 9.05
C GLU A 55 6.25 -0.78 9.72
N PHE A 56 5.03 -0.87 9.18
CA PHE A 56 3.99 -1.77 9.67
C PHE A 56 4.35 -3.24 9.51
N ILE A 57 4.85 -3.64 8.33
CA ILE A 57 5.28 -5.03 8.09
C ILE A 57 6.50 -5.36 8.97
N GLU A 58 7.43 -4.43 9.18
CA GLU A 58 8.55 -4.61 10.09
C GLU A 58 8.08 -4.81 11.55
N ASP A 59 7.07 -4.08 12.03
CA ASP A 59 6.53 -4.18 13.38
C ASP A 59 5.64 -5.41 13.61
N LYS A 60 4.62 -5.59 12.77
CA LYS A 60 3.58 -6.63 12.94
C LYS A 60 3.95 -7.98 12.34
N LYS A 61 4.94 -8.01 11.44
CA LYS A 61 5.30 -9.20 10.62
C LYS A 61 4.15 -9.70 9.73
N SER A 62 3.18 -8.83 9.45
CA SER A 62 1.95 -9.11 8.72
C SER A 62 1.44 -7.83 8.04
N PHE A 63 0.32 -7.90 7.31
CA PHE A 63 -0.35 -6.72 6.75
C PHE A 63 -1.85 -6.74 7.08
N ASN A 64 -2.17 -6.89 8.35
CA ASN A 64 -3.53 -6.96 8.89
C ASN A 64 -4.19 -5.58 9.05
N VAL A 65 -4.07 -4.74 8.02
CA VAL A 65 -4.69 -3.41 7.95
C VAL A 65 -6.14 -3.58 7.51
N GLN A 66 -7.09 -2.78 8.03
CA GLN A 66 -8.46 -2.74 7.50
C GLN A 66 -8.78 -1.29 7.14
N ALA A 67 -8.70 -0.96 5.85
CA ALA A 67 -8.82 0.41 5.34
C ALA A 67 -9.77 0.52 4.13
N GLN A 68 -10.49 -0.55 3.83
CA GLN A 68 -11.54 -0.57 2.81
C GLN A 68 -12.89 -0.65 3.51
N TYR A 69 -13.90 -0.05 2.91
CA TYR A 69 -15.24 0.05 3.47
C TYR A 69 -16.27 -0.30 2.40
N GLU A 70 -17.38 -0.89 2.83
CA GLU A 70 -18.57 -1.12 2.02
C GLU A 70 -19.70 -0.21 2.54
N GLU A 71 -20.44 0.41 1.62
CA GLU A 71 -21.59 1.26 1.92
C GLU A 71 -22.88 0.43 1.77
N ASP A 72 -23.74 0.43 2.80
CA ASP A 72 -25.06 -0.21 2.73
C ASP A 72 -26.10 0.65 1.98
N GLU A 73 -27.33 0.14 1.81
CA GLU A 73 -28.41 0.85 1.11
C GLU A 73 -28.82 2.18 1.81
N GLU A 74 -28.44 2.36 3.08
CA GLU A 74 -28.73 3.55 3.88
C GLU A 74 -27.55 4.54 3.92
N GLY A 75 -26.43 4.22 3.28
CA GLY A 75 -25.23 5.05 3.22
C GLY A 75 -24.27 4.88 4.40
N ASN A 76 -24.41 3.82 5.20
CA ASN A 76 -23.49 3.54 6.30
C ASN A 76 -22.29 2.74 5.81
N GLU A 77 -21.08 3.18 6.18
CA GLU A 77 -19.83 2.50 5.85
C GLU A 77 -19.45 1.46 6.90
N TYR A 78 -19.14 0.24 6.47
CA TYR A 78 -18.62 -0.84 7.30
C TYR A 78 -17.25 -1.29 6.83
N PRO A 79 -16.28 -1.51 7.74
CA PRO A 79 -14.97 -1.98 7.36
C PRO A 79 -15.06 -3.37 6.74
N LEU A 80 -14.43 -3.55 5.59
CA LEU A 80 -14.25 -4.84 4.96
C LEU A 80 -13.05 -5.55 5.59
N GLU A 81 -13.26 -6.78 6.05
CA GLU A 81 -12.16 -7.64 6.50
C GLU A 81 -11.53 -8.33 5.29
N ILE A 82 -10.31 -7.92 4.95
CA ILE A 82 -9.57 -8.45 3.80
C ILE A 82 -8.34 -9.19 4.30
N GLU A 83 -8.09 -10.36 3.72
CA GLU A 83 -6.89 -11.13 4.01
C GLU A 83 -5.62 -10.33 3.71
N ASP A 84 -4.64 -10.40 4.62
CA ASP A 84 -3.39 -9.62 4.58
C ASP A 84 -2.72 -9.55 3.21
N LYS A 85 -2.64 -10.68 2.50
CA LYS A 85 -1.98 -10.77 1.20
C LYS A 85 -2.75 -9.98 0.15
N GLU A 86 -4.05 -10.24 0.02
CA GLU A 86 -4.93 -9.57 -0.95
C GLU A 86 -4.97 -8.06 -0.68
N ASN A 87 -5.02 -7.69 0.59
CA ASN A 87 -5.05 -6.30 1.00
C ASN A 87 -3.74 -5.55 0.66
N LEU A 88 -2.59 -6.20 0.85
CA LEU A 88 -1.29 -5.62 0.49
C LEU A 88 -1.16 -5.47 -1.03
N LEU A 89 -1.60 -6.47 -1.79
CA LEU A 89 -1.62 -6.43 -3.25
C LEU A 89 -2.49 -5.27 -3.76
N TYR A 90 -3.68 -5.12 -3.18
CA TYR A 90 -4.58 -4.04 -3.52
C TYR A 90 -3.94 -2.67 -3.29
N LEU A 91 -3.46 -2.38 -2.08
CA LEU A 91 -2.78 -1.12 -1.77
C LEU A 91 -1.63 -0.83 -2.77
N LEU A 92 -0.78 -1.83 -3.03
CA LEU A 92 0.34 -1.66 -3.96
C LEU A 92 -0.15 -1.44 -5.40
N SER A 93 -1.27 -2.04 -5.80
CA SER A 93 -1.85 -1.84 -7.14
C SER A 93 -2.35 -0.40 -7.35
N LEU A 94 -2.89 0.25 -6.30
CA LEU A 94 -3.31 1.66 -6.35
C LEU A 94 -2.14 2.59 -6.72
N LEU A 95 -0.92 2.19 -6.35
CA LEU A 95 0.28 2.96 -6.66
C LEU A 95 0.61 2.97 -8.16
N LYS A 96 0.07 2.08 -8.99
CA LYS A 96 0.28 2.12 -10.45
C LYS A 96 -0.30 3.38 -11.09
N ASP A 97 -1.42 3.86 -10.56
CA ASP A 97 -2.09 5.08 -11.00
C ASP A 97 -2.50 5.92 -9.78
N ALA A 98 -1.50 6.36 -9.02
CA ALA A 98 -1.72 7.07 -7.76
C ALA A 98 -2.27 8.49 -7.94
N GLU A 99 -2.35 9.01 -9.17
CA GLU A 99 -2.94 10.33 -9.50
C GLU A 99 -4.42 10.21 -9.85
N HIS A 100 -4.91 9.02 -10.20
CA HIS A 100 -6.33 8.75 -10.33
C HIS A 100 -7.06 9.10 -9.03
N LYS A 101 -8.15 9.88 -9.15
CA LYS A 101 -8.84 10.49 -8.00
C LYS A 101 -9.24 9.47 -6.94
N ILE A 102 -9.80 8.33 -7.36
CA ILE A 102 -10.29 7.29 -6.43
C ILE A 102 -9.11 6.65 -5.70
N ASN A 103 -8.10 6.19 -6.45
CA ASN A 103 -6.88 5.60 -5.89
C ASN A 103 -6.20 6.56 -4.90
N ARG A 104 -6.22 7.86 -5.20
CA ARG A 104 -5.63 8.89 -4.32
C ARG A 104 -6.34 8.97 -2.98
N GLU A 105 -7.67 8.90 -2.95
CA GLU A 105 -8.43 8.91 -1.71
C GLU A 105 -8.19 7.62 -0.92
N GLU A 106 -8.30 6.46 -1.56
CA GLU A 106 -8.05 5.17 -0.90
C GLU A 106 -6.64 5.09 -0.31
N ILE A 107 -5.60 5.57 -1.02
CA ILE A 107 -4.23 5.65 -0.47
C ILE A 107 -4.18 6.53 0.79
N LYS A 108 -4.97 7.61 0.86
CA LYS A 108 -5.04 8.43 2.09
C LYS A 108 -5.71 7.67 3.22
N ASP A 109 -6.71 6.85 2.95
CA ASP A 109 -7.40 6.04 3.96
C ASP A 109 -6.45 5.00 4.53
N TYR A 110 -5.76 4.24 3.68
CA TYR A 110 -4.68 3.35 4.11
C TYR A 110 -3.62 4.07 4.93
N ARG A 111 -3.18 5.25 4.48
CA ARG A 111 -2.19 6.05 5.22
C ARG A 111 -2.69 6.42 6.62
N THR A 112 -3.96 6.80 6.75
CA THR A 112 -4.57 7.17 8.03
C THR A 112 -4.62 5.96 8.95
N VAL A 113 -5.20 4.85 8.50
CA VAL A 113 -5.35 3.61 9.28
C VAL A 113 -3.99 3.05 9.72
N ILE A 114 -3.02 2.94 8.80
CA ILE A 114 -1.69 2.40 9.14
C ILE A 114 -0.97 3.32 10.15
N LYS A 115 -1.14 4.63 10.01
CA LYS A 115 -0.52 5.58 10.95
C LYS A 115 -1.10 5.42 12.35
N GLU A 116 -2.41 5.29 12.49
CA GLU A 116 -3.09 5.08 13.79
C GLU A 116 -2.73 3.74 14.42
N ALA A 117 -2.48 2.70 13.61
CA ALA A 117 -2.04 1.41 14.11
C ALA A 117 -0.56 1.39 14.58
N LEU A 118 0.25 2.37 14.14
CA LEU A 118 1.67 2.50 14.48
C LEU A 118 1.96 3.50 15.61
N TYR A 119 1.15 4.55 15.77
CA TYR A 119 1.40 5.70 16.66
C TYR A 119 0.14 6.11 17.42
#